data_AF-A0A8S3UMW5-F1
#
_entry.id   AF-A0A8S3UMW5-F1
#
_cell.length_a   1.000
_cell.length_b   1.000
_cell.length_c   1.000
_cell.angle_alpha   90.00
_cell.angle_beta   90.00
_cell.angle_gamma   90.00
#
_symmetry.space_group_name_H-M   'P 1'
#
loop_
_entity.id
_entity.type
_entity.pdbx_description
1 polymer ?
#
loop_
_entity_poly.entity_id
_entity_poly.type
_entity_poly.pdbx_seq_one_letter_code
_entity_poly.pdbx_strand_id
1 'polypeptide(L)'
;MIAHFLIMIEIVRGMTINQKCQSPINILSAKGAYIEPLPKSRVRIDSLKKPFGNGHALSFDFKTTSLSGVLFYLNNANTKEFVGVEIASGFLTYHIKCRRLEAVLTVAAAKVDDGKWHSIVFRRKRKRGRLIVDGKHYFQNYRIACDTEGFASMTLGGIHPSDADFVDSFEGKPGHFEGCIKNVDNTAGILTLPKYTGVSECE
;
A
#
# COMPACT_ATOMS: atom_id res chain seq x y z
N MET A 1 -48.38 -25.04 8.54
CA MET A 1 -47.39 -23.95 8.72
C MET A 1 -46.02 -24.50 9.14
N ILE A 2 -45.50 -25.52 8.44
CA ILE A 2 -44.18 -26.14 8.69
C ILE A 2 -43.48 -26.50 7.36
N ALA A 3 -44.22 -26.65 6.25
CA ALA A 3 -43.68 -27.03 4.95
C ALA A 3 -42.96 -25.91 4.15
N HIS A 4 -43.11 -24.63 4.52
CA HIS A 4 -42.43 -23.52 3.82
C HIS A 4 -40.99 -23.27 4.35
N PHE A 5 -40.65 -23.79 5.53
CA PHE A 5 -39.36 -23.54 6.15
C PHE A 5 -38.27 -24.53 5.70
N LEU A 6 -38.66 -25.68 5.15
CA LEU A 6 -37.73 -26.71 4.66
C LEU A 6 -37.18 -26.43 3.26
N ILE A 7 -37.87 -25.62 2.45
CA ILE A 7 -37.45 -25.31 1.06
C ILE A 7 -36.28 -24.30 1.01
N MET A 8 -36.12 -23.45 2.03
CA MET A 8 -35.00 -22.50 2.10
C MET A 8 -33.68 -23.12 2.59
N ILE A 9 -33.73 -24.30 3.23
CA ILE A 9 -32.53 -24.97 3.76
C ILE A 9 -31.85 -25.82 2.68
N GLU A 10 -32.58 -26.34 1.69
CA GLU A 10 -31.99 -27.12 0.60
C GLU A 10 -31.24 -26.27 -0.44
N ILE A 11 -31.56 -24.97 -0.58
CA ILE A 11 -30.82 -24.08 -1.48
C ILE A 11 -29.38 -23.88 -0.99
N VAL A 12 -29.14 -23.90 0.32
CA VAL A 12 -27.80 -23.72 0.90
C VAL A 12 -26.95 -25.00 0.82
N ARG A 13 -27.58 -26.19 0.67
CA ARG A 13 -26.87 -27.48 0.58
C ARG A 13 -26.42 -27.86 -0.83
N GLY A 14 -26.87 -27.14 -1.86
CA GLY A 14 -26.51 -27.41 -3.27
C GLY A 14 -25.44 -26.49 -3.86
N MET A 15 -24.99 -25.45 -3.16
CA MET A 15 -23.96 -24.54 -3.66
C MET A 15 -22.57 -25.14 -3.42
N THR A 16 -22.15 -26.02 -4.33
CA THR A 16 -20.72 -26.25 -4.52
C THR A 16 -20.15 -24.93 -5.03
N ILE A 17 -19.60 -24.09 -4.13
CA ILE A 17 -18.81 -22.93 -4.52
C ILE A 17 -17.49 -23.47 -5.09
N ASN A 18 -17.57 -23.96 -6.32
CA ASN A 18 -16.42 -24.29 -7.14
C ASN A 18 -16.04 -23.10 -8.02
N GLN A 19 -16.26 -21.89 -7.50
CA GLN A 19 -15.74 -20.68 -8.09
C GLN A 19 -14.38 -20.45 -7.45
N LYS A 20 -13.32 -20.92 -8.13
CA LYS A 20 -12.02 -20.25 -8.01
C LYS A 20 -12.31 -18.78 -8.32
N CYS A 21 -12.43 -17.95 -7.28
CA CYS A 21 -12.37 -16.50 -7.42
C CYS A 21 -10.94 -16.14 -7.81
N GLN A 22 -10.53 -16.48 -9.03
CA GLN A 22 -9.39 -15.83 -9.64
C GLN A 22 -9.87 -14.44 -10.00
N SER A 23 -9.69 -13.53 -9.05
CA SER A 23 -9.89 -12.13 -9.30
C SER A 23 -8.98 -11.69 -10.45
N PRO A 24 -9.50 -11.03 -11.50
CA PRO A 24 -8.66 -10.48 -12.57
C PRO A 24 -7.77 -9.32 -12.10
N ILE A 25 -7.97 -8.86 -10.85
CA ILE A 25 -7.24 -7.77 -10.22
C ILE A 25 -5.73 -8.03 -10.31
N ASN A 26 -5.06 -7.13 -11.01
CA ASN A 26 -3.62 -7.12 -11.16
C ASN A 26 -3.11 -5.70 -10.94
N ILE A 27 -2.71 -5.42 -9.70
CA ILE A 27 -2.14 -4.13 -9.30
C ILE A 27 -0.84 -3.78 -10.03
N LEU A 28 -0.18 -4.79 -10.62
CA LEU A 28 1.04 -4.61 -11.44
C LEU A 28 0.71 -4.18 -12.88
N SER A 29 -0.57 -4.10 -13.25
CA SER A 29 -1.05 -3.73 -14.58
C SER A 29 -1.89 -2.45 -14.55
N ALA A 30 -2.39 -2.05 -15.73
CA ALA A 30 -3.25 -0.88 -15.87
C ALA A 30 -4.66 -1.05 -15.24
N LYS A 31 -5.09 -2.28 -14.96
CA LYS A 31 -6.40 -2.60 -14.36
C LYS A 31 -6.46 -2.49 -12.83
N GLY A 32 -5.32 -2.20 -12.20
CA GLY A 32 -5.23 -1.77 -10.82
C GLY A 32 -5.94 -2.63 -9.78
N ALA A 33 -6.11 -2.04 -8.60
CA ALA A 33 -6.93 -2.51 -7.50
C ALA A 33 -7.55 -1.30 -6.80
N TYR A 34 -8.87 -1.28 -6.66
CA TYR A 34 -9.58 -0.30 -5.86
C TYR A 34 -9.59 -0.78 -4.42
N ILE A 35 -9.10 0.05 -3.51
CA ILE A 35 -9.14 -0.21 -2.08
C ILE A 35 -10.52 0.20 -1.57
N GLU A 36 -11.36 -0.79 -1.28
CA GLU A 36 -12.75 -0.57 -0.85
C GLU A 36 -12.80 0.14 0.51
N PRO A 37 -13.88 0.90 0.79
CA PRO A 37 -14.11 1.59 2.06
C PRO A 37 -14.44 0.63 3.23
N LEU A 38 -13.74 -0.51 3.30
CA LEU A 38 -13.95 -1.56 4.29
C LEU A 38 -12.78 -1.59 5.28
N PRO A 39 -13.03 -1.89 6.56
CA PRO A 39 -11.97 -2.12 7.51
C PRO A 39 -11.00 -3.19 7.01
N LYS A 40 -9.69 -2.91 7.11
CA LYS A 40 -8.59 -3.82 6.73
C LYS A 40 -8.41 -4.00 5.21
N SER A 41 -9.11 -3.26 4.36
CA SER A 41 -8.85 -3.23 2.92
C SER A 41 -7.38 -2.90 2.64
N ARG A 42 -6.71 -3.73 1.83
CA ARG A 42 -5.28 -3.58 1.48
C ARG A 42 -4.85 -4.53 0.37
N VAL A 43 -3.71 -4.20 -0.22
CA VAL A 43 -2.91 -5.12 -1.03
C VAL A 43 -1.56 -5.33 -0.37
N ARG A 44 -1.11 -6.57 -0.23
CA ARG A 44 0.16 -6.90 0.44
C ARG A 44 1.04 -7.79 -0.42
N ILE A 45 2.33 -7.49 -0.43
CA ILE A 45 3.39 -8.34 -0.99
C ILE A 45 4.33 -8.71 0.16
N ASP A 46 4.41 -10.00 0.47
CA ASP A 46 5.13 -10.48 1.67
C ASP A 46 6.64 -10.56 1.49
N SER A 47 7.13 -10.77 0.26
CA SER A 47 8.56 -10.96 0.01
C SER A 47 9.05 -10.14 -1.19
N LEU A 48 10.12 -9.36 -0.95
CA LEU A 48 10.85 -8.57 -1.94
C LEU A 48 12.31 -9.09 -2.08
N LYS A 49 12.79 -9.27 -3.32
CA LYS A 49 14.09 -9.89 -3.67
C LYS A 49 15.26 -8.97 -3.40
N LYS A 50 15.08 -7.68 -3.64
CA LYS A 50 16.12 -6.67 -3.52
C LYS A 50 15.58 -5.52 -2.69
N PRO A 51 15.55 -5.69 -1.37
CA PRO A 51 15.07 -4.68 -0.45
C PRO A 51 15.90 -3.39 -0.61
N PHE A 52 15.49 -2.50 -1.52
CA PHE A 52 16.04 -1.17 -1.76
C PHE A 52 17.58 -1.08 -1.75
N GLY A 53 18.24 -2.02 -2.43
CA GLY A 53 19.68 -1.97 -2.70
C GLY A 53 20.07 -0.76 -3.57
N ASN A 54 21.32 -0.72 -4.04
CA ASN A 54 21.81 0.39 -4.86
C ASN A 54 21.02 0.56 -6.17
N GLY A 55 20.14 1.56 -6.23
CA GLY A 55 19.45 1.98 -7.46
C GLY A 55 18.03 1.47 -7.64
N HIS A 56 17.46 0.75 -6.67
CA HIS A 56 16.07 0.29 -6.74
C HIS A 56 15.08 1.43 -6.47
N ALA A 57 14.01 1.43 -7.25
CA ALA A 57 12.86 2.28 -7.07
C ALA A 57 11.61 1.42 -6.88
N LEU A 58 10.66 1.96 -6.16
CA LEU A 58 9.27 1.55 -6.18
C LEU A 58 8.51 2.66 -6.88
N SER A 59 7.67 2.32 -7.85
CA SER A 59 6.71 3.26 -8.40
C SER A 59 5.35 2.64 -8.54
N PHE A 60 4.32 3.47 -8.53
CA PHE A 60 2.95 3.11 -8.84
C PHE A 60 2.16 4.37 -9.16
N ASP A 61 0.95 4.18 -9.68
CA ASP A 61 -0.01 5.25 -9.89
C ASP A 61 -1.18 5.07 -8.93
N PHE A 62 -1.74 6.17 -8.45
CA PHE A 62 -2.91 6.14 -7.58
C PHE A 62 -3.88 7.27 -7.90
N LYS A 63 -5.15 7.09 -7.54
CA LYS A 63 -6.24 8.05 -7.72
C LYS A 63 -7.16 7.98 -6.51
N THR A 64 -7.47 9.12 -5.91
CA THR A 64 -8.33 9.20 -4.71
C THR A 64 -9.03 10.54 -4.60
N THR A 65 -10.12 10.56 -3.83
CA THR A 65 -10.78 11.78 -3.33
C THR A 65 -10.74 11.85 -1.81
N SER A 66 -10.05 10.90 -1.15
CA SER A 66 -9.99 10.80 0.30
C SER A 66 -8.98 11.77 0.86
N LEU A 67 -9.40 12.52 1.88
CA LEU A 67 -8.57 13.50 2.58
C LEU A 67 -7.56 12.85 3.53
N SER A 68 -7.73 11.58 3.86
CA SER A 68 -6.82 10.84 4.72
C SER A 68 -6.74 9.37 4.36
N GLY A 69 -5.64 8.72 4.74
CA GLY A 69 -5.50 7.27 4.67
C GLY A 69 -4.08 6.81 4.38
N VAL A 70 -3.78 5.57 4.74
CA VAL A 70 -2.47 4.94 4.48
C VAL A 70 -2.37 4.53 3.01
N LEU A 71 -1.57 5.25 2.23
CA LEU A 71 -1.38 4.96 0.81
C LEU A 71 -0.49 3.73 0.61
N PHE A 72 0.72 3.73 1.18
CA PHE A 72 1.58 2.56 1.19
C PHE A 72 2.62 2.61 2.29
N TYR A 73 3.18 1.45 2.62
CA TYR A 73 4.41 1.36 3.39
C TYR A 73 5.20 0.11 3.06
N LEU A 74 6.46 0.16 3.44
CA LEU A 74 7.46 -0.88 3.34
C LEU A 74 8.02 -1.10 4.73
N ASN A 75 8.20 -2.37 5.11
CA ASN A 75 8.74 -2.69 6.42
C ASN A 75 9.67 -3.90 6.37
N ASN A 76 10.55 -3.97 7.37
CA ASN A 76 11.31 -5.16 7.71
C ASN A 76 11.22 -5.35 9.22
N ALA A 77 10.46 -6.38 9.63
CA ALA A 77 10.23 -6.68 11.04
C ALA A 77 11.52 -7.06 11.78
N ASN A 78 12.48 -7.69 11.08
CA ASN A 78 13.74 -8.15 11.68
C ASN A 78 14.64 -6.95 12.05
N THR A 79 14.76 -5.97 11.16
CA THR A 79 15.59 -4.76 11.39
C THR A 79 14.84 -3.61 12.05
N LYS A 80 13.52 -3.76 12.24
CA LYS A 80 12.60 -2.73 12.71
C LYS A 80 12.70 -1.45 11.87
N GLU A 81 12.72 -1.63 10.56
CA GLU A 81 12.76 -0.53 9.60
C GLU A 81 11.44 -0.36 8.91
N PHE A 82 11.09 0.89 8.67
CA PHE A 82 9.83 1.29 8.08
C PHE A 82 10.02 2.54 7.21
N VAL A 83 9.34 2.55 6.07
CA VAL A 83 9.09 3.76 5.28
C VAL A 83 7.67 3.72 4.76
N GLY A 84 6.96 4.83 4.80
CA GLY A 84 5.59 4.87 4.35
C GLY A 84 5.16 6.25 3.90
N VAL A 85 4.03 6.27 3.20
CA VAL A 85 3.35 7.49 2.78
C VAL A 85 1.88 7.34 3.15
N GLU A 86 1.36 8.36 3.81
CA GLU A 86 -0.08 8.54 4.05
C GLU A 86 -0.57 9.80 3.35
N ILE A 87 -1.88 9.93 3.26
CA ILE A 87 -2.56 11.17 2.94
C ILE A 87 -3.05 11.75 4.26
N ALA A 88 -2.78 13.04 4.49
CA ALA A 88 -3.24 13.82 5.63
C ALA A 88 -3.73 15.18 5.13
N SER A 89 -5.01 15.48 5.36
CA SER A 89 -5.67 16.70 4.84
C SER A 89 -5.53 16.87 3.31
N GLY A 90 -5.51 15.76 2.56
CA GLY A 90 -5.32 15.72 1.10
C GLY A 90 -3.86 15.82 0.64
N PHE A 91 -2.90 16.02 1.56
CA PHE A 91 -1.48 16.11 1.24
C PHE A 91 -0.75 14.80 1.53
N LEU A 92 0.27 14.48 0.75
CA LEU A 92 1.14 13.34 1.04
C LEU A 92 2.05 13.63 2.23
N THR A 93 2.03 12.77 3.24
CA THR A 93 2.97 12.79 4.37
C THR A 93 3.85 11.55 4.32
N TYR A 94 5.15 11.76 4.25
CA TYR A 94 6.16 10.71 4.20
C TYR A 94 6.72 10.44 5.60
N HIS A 95 6.81 9.17 5.95
CA HIS A 95 7.29 8.67 7.21
C HIS A 95 8.46 7.72 7.00
N ILE A 96 9.45 7.80 7.86
CA ILE A 96 10.57 6.87 7.82
C ILE A 96 11.12 6.66 9.23
N LYS A 97 11.23 5.39 9.61
CA LYS A 97 11.69 4.94 10.91
C LYS A 97 12.76 3.88 10.71
N CYS A 98 13.96 4.16 11.21
CA CYS A 98 15.09 3.24 11.14
C CYS A 98 15.62 3.03 12.57
N ARG A 99 15.25 1.89 13.16
CA ARG A 99 15.49 1.54 14.56
C ARG A 99 14.90 2.54 15.55
N ARG A 100 15.69 3.51 16.02
CA ARG A 100 15.31 4.52 17.01
C ARG A 100 15.16 5.93 16.41
N LEU A 101 15.49 6.10 15.13
CA LEU A 101 15.39 7.38 14.45
C LEU A 101 14.12 7.40 13.62
N GLU A 102 13.34 8.46 13.77
CA GLU A 102 12.12 8.68 13.03
C GLU A 102 12.15 10.08 12.40
N ALA A 103 11.59 10.20 11.20
CA ALA A 103 11.32 11.49 10.59
C ALA A 103 9.99 11.43 9.84
N VAL A 104 9.23 12.52 9.99
CA VAL A 104 7.96 12.74 9.32
C VAL A 104 8.08 14.01 8.49
N LEU A 105 7.57 13.98 7.27
CA LEU A 105 7.66 15.10 6.35
C LEU A 105 6.44 15.19 5.44
N THR A 106 5.66 16.25 5.63
CA THR A 106 4.52 16.57 4.77
C THR A 106 4.99 17.27 3.50
N VAL A 107 4.52 16.79 2.35
CA VAL A 107 4.72 17.39 1.04
C VAL A 107 3.60 18.39 0.77
N ALA A 108 3.72 19.59 1.33
CA ALA A 108 2.68 20.63 1.23
C ALA A 108 2.30 21.03 -0.21
N ALA A 109 3.15 20.75 -1.20
CA ALA A 109 2.89 21.05 -2.61
C ALA A 109 2.26 19.88 -3.41
N ALA A 110 2.01 18.73 -2.78
CA ALA A 110 1.41 17.56 -3.39
C ALA A 110 0.04 17.25 -2.75
N LYS A 111 -0.95 18.09 -3.09
CA LYS A 111 -2.36 17.80 -2.83
C LYS A 111 -2.88 16.81 -3.87
N VAL A 112 -3.45 15.70 -3.44
CA VAL A 112 -3.68 14.50 -4.28
C VAL A 112 -5.09 13.90 -4.19
N ASP A 113 -5.99 14.58 -3.47
CA ASP A 113 -7.41 14.25 -3.29
C ASP A 113 -8.29 14.79 -4.43
N ASP A 114 -7.73 15.10 -5.60
CA ASP A 114 -8.46 15.77 -6.69
C ASP A 114 -9.17 14.81 -7.66
N GLY A 115 -9.17 13.51 -7.36
CA GLY A 115 -9.79 12.47 -8.18
C GLY A 115 -9.02 12.16 -9.47
N LYS A 116 -7.80 12.67 -9.65
CA LYS A 116 -6.96 12.37 -10.81
C LYS A 116 -5.88 11.36 -10.47
N TRP A 117 -5.28 10.84 -11.55
CA TRP A 117 -4.14 9.95 -11.46
C TRP A 117 -2.88 10.73 -11.09
N HIS A 118 -2.25 10.32 -10.00
CA HIS A 118 -0.93 10.78 -9.56
C HIS A 118 0.07 9.63 -9.65
N SER A 119 1.30 9.94 -10.03
CA SER A 119 2.39 8.96 -10.08
C SER A 119 3.37 9.21 -8.95
N ILE A 120 3.74 8.15 -8.24
CA ILE A 120 4.70 8.21 -7.14
C ILE A 120 5.90 7.32 -7.44
N VAL A 121 7.09 7.85 -7.17
CA VAL A 121 8.34 7.09 -7.24
C VAL A 121 9.12 7.29 -5.97
N PHE A 122 9.33 6.21 -5.23
CA PHE A 122 10.24 6.15 -4.09
C PHE A 122 11.55 5.48 -4.53
N ARG A 123 12.65 6.22 -4.49
CA ARG A 123 13.98 5.72 -4.85
C ARG A 123 14.92 5.82 -3.67
N ARG A 124 15.64 4.73 -3.37
CA ARG A 124 16.69 4.70 -2.35
C ARG A 124 18.06 4.42 -2.97
N LYS A 125 19.06 5.18 -2.56
CA LYS A 125 20.47 4.96 -2.88
C LYS A 125 21.28 5.05 -1.60
N ARG A 126 21.68 3.89 -1.06
CA ARG A 126 22.35 3.76 0.25
C ARG A 126 21.52 4.43 1.36
N LYS A 127 22.08 5.48 1.97
CA LYS A 127 21.47 6.26 3.06
C LYS A 127 20.60 7.42 2.55
N ARG A 128 20.39 7.56 1.24
CA ARG A 128 19.61 8.67 0.65
C ARG A 128 18.32 8.16 0.03
N GLY A 129 17.19 8.64 0.52
CA GLY A 129 15.87 8.46 -0.09
C GLY A 129 15.47 9.66 -0.93
N ARG A 130 14.66 9.42 -1.97
CA ARG A 130 14.05 10.45 -2.81
C ARG A 130 12.60 10.06 -3.10
N LEU A 131 11.68 10.96 -2.81
CA LEU A 131 10.30 10.88 -3.27
C LEU A 131 10.11 11.80 -4.47
N ILE A 132 9.42 11.27 -5.48
CA ILE A 132 9.03 11.98 -6.69
C ILE A 132 7.53 11.80 -6.82
N VAL A 133 6.79 12.89 -6.98
CA VAL A 133 5.33 12.87 -7.20
C VAL A 133 5.05 13.70 -8.44
N ASP A 134 4.39 13.12 -9.43
CA ASP A 134 4.09 13.74 -10.73
C ASP A 134 5.34 14.36 -11.38
N GLY A 135 6.46 13.64 -11.31
CA GLY A 135 7.77 14.09 -11.83
C GLY A 135 8.47 15.16 -10.99
N LYS A 136 7.80 15.77 -10.00
CA LYS A 136 8.39 16.77 -9.11
C LYS A 136 9.14 16.11 -7.96
N HIS A 137 10.31 16.63 -7.64
CA HIS A 137 11.19 16.09 -6.61
C HIS A 137 10.99 16.81 -5.29
N TYR A 138 10.46 16.11 -4.28
CA TYR A 138 10.16 16.73 -2.99
C TYR A 138 11.23 16.51 -1.94
N PHE A 139 11.97 15.40 -2.00
CA PHE A 139 13.03 15.11 -1.03
C PHE A 139 14.35 14.87 -1.74
N GLN A 140 15.24 15.87 -1.76
CA GLN A 140 16.50 15.68 -2.47
C GLN A 140 17.55 14.91 -1.68
N ASN A 141 17.62 14.96 -0.34
CA ASN A 141 18.76 14.36 0.39
C ASN A 141 18.53 14.08 1.89
N TYR A 142 17.51 13.31 2.29
CA TYR A 142 17.50 12.86 3.70
C TYR A 142 18.50 11.72 3.91
N ARG A 143 19.38 11.87 4.90
CA ARG A 143 20.46 10.92 5.22
C ARG A 143 20.09 10.09 6.43
N ILE A 144 19.20 9.12 6.27
CA ILE A 144 18.98 8.15 7.35
C ILE A 144 19.86 6.94 7.12
N ALA A 145 20.65 6.62 8.14
CA ALA A 145 21.31 5.35 8.24
C ALA A 145 20.29 4.28 8.64
N CYS A 146 19.56 3.79 7.65
CA CYS A 146 18.88 2.52 7.72
C CYS A 146 19.90 1.42 7.38
N ASP A 147 19.78 0.26 8.00
CA ASP A 147 20.50 -0.96 7.72
C ASP A 147 20.48 -1.28 6.22
N THR A 148 21.50 -2.03 5.81
CA THR A 148 21.69 -2.43 4.41
C THR A 148 20.80 -3.59 3.99
N GLU A 149 20.07 -4.19 4.94
CA GLU A 149 19.13 -5.29 4.68
C GLU A 149 17.83 -4.83 4.03
N GLY A 150 17.50 -3.53 4.11
CA GLY A 150 16.33 -2.89 3.48
C GLY A 150 14.98 -3.46 3.90
N PHE A 151 13.94 -3.26 3.06
CA PHE A 151 12.55 -3.62 3.36
C PHE A 151 12.09 -4.96 2.77
N ALA A 152 11.51 -5.83 3.59
CA ALA A 152 11.15 -7.21 3.22
C ALA A 152 9.74 -7.33 2.60
N SER A 153 8.79 -6.51 3.05
CA SER A 153 7.40 -6.53 2.60
C SER A 153 6.88 -5.15 2.24
N MET A 154 5.81 -5.13 1.45
CA MET A 154 5.07 -3.94 1.04
C MET A 154 3.58 -4.11 1.31
N THR A 155 2.93 -3.06 1.82
CA THR A 155 1.48 -2.98 1.93
C THR A 155 1.00 -1.68 1.31
N LEU A 156 -0.09 -1.73 0.54
CA LEU A 156 -0.76 -0.59 -0.08
C LEU A 156 -2.21 -0.53 0.39
N GLY A 157 -2.74 0.68 0.55
CA GLY A 157 -4.16 0.91 0.81
C GLY A 157 -4.59 0.83 2.28
N GLY A 158 -3.78 0.25 3.16
CA GLY A 158 -4.19 0.05 4.55
C GLY A 158 -3.10 -0.57 5.41
N ILE A 159 -3.48 -1.01 6.60
CA ILE A 159 -2.55 -1.52 7.62
C ILE A 159 -2.75 -3.03 7.79
N HIS A 160 -1.67 -3.80 7.71
CA HIS A 160 -1.68 -5.20 8.10
C HIS A 160 -1.67 -5.30 9.65
N PRO A 161 -2.50 -6.15 10.28
CA PRO A 161 -2.58 -6.21 11.75
C PRO A 161 -1.24 -6.47 12.47
N SER A 162 -0.32 -7.24 11.86
CA SER A 162 1.02 -7.48 12.41
C SER A 162 1.94 -6.26 12.37
N ASP A 163 1.58 -5.23 11.61
CA ASP A 163 2.43 -4.07 11.36
C ASP A 163 1.95 -2.83 12.14
N ALA A 164 0.93 -2.97 12.99
CA ALA A 164 0.28 -1.87 13.71
C ALA A 164 1.26 -1.00 14.53
N ASP A 165 2.32 -1.63 15.06
CA ASP A 165 3.38 -1.00 15.84
C ASP A 165 4.36 -0.19 14.97
N PHE A 166 4.49 -0.51 13.69
CA PHE A 166 5.36 0.21 12.75
C PHE A 166 4.71 1.48 12.21
N VAL A 167 3.38 1.51 12.18
CA VAL A 167 2.61 2.61 11.63
C VAL A 167 2.12 3.57 12.72
N ASP A 168 2.62 3.47 13.96
CA ASP A 168 2.32 4.35 15.11
C ASP A 168 2.39 5.85 14.79
N SER A 169 3.30 6.23 13.89
CA SER A 169 3.50 7.61 13.45
C SER A 169 2.42 8.17 12.51
N PHE A 170 1.60 7.32 11.88
CA PHE A 170 0.60 7.77 10.91
C PHE A 170 -0.55 8.52 11.60
N GLU A 171 -0.80 9.76 11.17
CA GLU A 171 -1.90 10.58 11.67
C GLU A 171 -3.26 9.99 11.27
N GLY A 172 -3.31 9.30 10.13
CA GLY A 172 -4.53 8.74 9.55
C GLY A 172 -5.09 7.50 10.25
N LYS A 173 -4.65 7.11 11.45
CA LYS A 173 -5.13 5.88 12.12
C LYS A 173 -6.62 5.95 12.51
N PRO A 174 -7.41 4.88 12.30
CA PRO A 174 -7.10 3.59 11.64
C PRO A 174 -7.44 3.58 10.13
N GLY A 175 -7.60 4.74 9.51
CA GLY A 175 -8.06 4.95 8.15
C GLY A 175 -7.25 4.19 7.10
N HIS A 176 -7.96 3.40 6.29
CA HIS A 176 -7.45 2.87 5.05
C HIS A 176 -7.54 3.97 3.99
N PHE A 177 -6.63 3.95 3.03
CA PHE A 177 -6.79 4.72 1.81
C PHE A 177 -7.96 4.14 1.03
N GLU A 178 -8.82 5.00 0.52
CA GLU A 178 -9.85 4.62 -0.44
C GLU A 178 -9.48 5.20 -1.80
N GLY A 179 -9.51 4.37 -2.84
CA GLY A 179 -9.14 4.78 -4.18
C GLY A 179 -8.48 3.68 -4.98
N CYS A 180 -8.06 4.01 -6.20
CA CYS A 180 -7.46 3.07 -7.13
C CYS A 180 -5.94 3.14 -7.08
N ILE A 181 -5.28 1.98 -7.12
CA ILE A 181 -3.82 1.85 -7.23
C ILE A 181 -3.49 0.92 -8.40
N LYS A 182 -2.54 1.30 -9.26
CA LYS A 182 -2.14 0.49 -10.43
C LYS A 182 -0.68 0.68 -10.81
N ASN A 183 -0.23 -0.09 -11.79
CA ASN A 183 1.13 -0.02 -12.33
C ASN A 183 2.22 -0.15 -11.23
N VAL A 184 1.96 -0.95 -10.20
CA VAL A 184 2.95 -1.18 -9.14
C VAL A 184 4.16 -1.87 -9.72
N ASP A 185 5.31 -1.21 -9.60
CA ASP A 185 6.55 -1.60 -10.24
C ASP A 185 7.06 -2.95 -9.73
N ASN A 186 7.44 -3.80 -10.68
CA ASN A 186 8.04 -5.11 -10.44
C ASN A 186 9.58 -5.05 -10.33
N THR A 187 10.22 -3.90 -10.58
CA THR A 187 11.70 -3.77 -10.55
C THR A 187 12.30 -3.91 -9.15
N ALA A 188 11.49 -3.77 -8.09
CA ALA A 188 11.87 -4.11 -6.71
C ALA A 188 12.09 -5.63 -6.51
N GLY A 189 11.73 -6.46 -7.51
CA GLY A 189 11.89 -7.91 -7.47
C GLY A 189 10.87 -8.56 -6.56
N ILE A 190 9.59 -8.44 -6.89
CA ILE A 190 8.50 -9.11 -6.18
C ILE A 190 8.74 -10.63 -6.20
N LEU A 191 8.84 -11.27 -5.02
CA LEU A 191 9.06 -12.72 -4.89
C LEU A 191 7.78 -13.49 -4.64
N THR A 192 6.76 -12.83 -4.11
CA THR A 192 5.45 -13.43 -3.78
C THR A 192 4.35 -12.68 -4.50
N LEU A 193 3.31 -13.40 -4.95
CA LEU A 193 2.14 -12.79 -5.56
C LEU A 193 1.46 -11.79 -4.59
N PRO A 194 0.91 -10.68 -5.10
CA PRO A 194 0.11 -9.78 -4.29
C PRO A 194 -1.09 -10.50 -3.67
N LYS A 195 -1.33 -10.24 -2.38
CA LYS A 195 -2.49 -10.69 -1.61
C LYS A 195 -3.47 -9.54 -1.49
N TYR A 196 -4.71 -9.81 -1.86
CA TYR A 196 -5.79 -8.83 -1.95
C TYR A 196 -6.78 -9.06 -0.81
N THR A 197 -7.22 -8.00 -0.13
CA THR A 197 -8.24 -8.07 0.92
C THR A 197 -9.12 -6.83 0.84
N GLY A 198 -10.43 -6.99 0.67
CA GLY A 198 -11.36 -5.85 0.57
C GLY A 198 -11.03 -4.94 -0.62
N VAL A 199 -10.90 -5.52 -1.82
CA VAL A 199 -10.56 -4.76 -3.03
C VAL A 199 -11.41 -5.19 -4.22
N SER A 200 -11.61 -4.29 -5.16
CA SER A 200 -12.20 -4.54 -6.47
C SER A 200 -11.24 -4.09 -7.60
N GLU A 201 -11.61 -4.32 -8.86
CA GLU A 201 -10.82 -3.89 -10.03
C GLU A 201 -11.11 -2.41 -10.36
N CYS A 202 -10.13 -1.67 -10.91
CA CYS A 202 -10.35 -0.28 -11.34
C CYS A 202 -9.38 0.19 -12.44
N GLU A 203 -9.87 1.07 -13.31
CA GLU A 203 -9.11 1.58 -14.46
C GLU A 203 -8.85 3.10 -14.41
#